data_AF-A0A9P7ME53-F1
#
_entry.id   AF-A0A9P7ME53-F1
#
_cell.length_a   1.000
_cell.length_b   1.000
_cell.length_c   1.000
_cell.angle_alpha   90.00
_cell.angle_beta   90.00
_cell.angle_gamma   90.00
#
_symmetry.space_group_name_H-M   'P 1'
#
loop_
_entity.id
_entity.type
_entity.pdbx_description
1 polymer ?
#
loop_
_entity_poly.entity_id
_entity_poly.type
_entity_poly.pdbx_seq_one_letter_code
_entity_poly.pdbx_strand_id
1 'polypeptide(L)'
;MVPNTKKKAGSGQMASQQPQRSSATVPLHLRVYQKILDDSYTTPNSMAWQLGTNFTERMGQTMNLISSMAMEMHGIDHAGAAEFGCSFEREVFHKSPSKEVYDQAMANKTLEFYKKRQENESKIQGAGGTPSAKSTS
;
A
#
# COMPACT_ATOMS: atom_id res chain seq x y z
N MET A 1 -53.68 -41.85 -13.85
CA MET A 1 -54.73 -40.85 -14.15
C MET A 1 -55.45 -40.59 -12.85
N VAL A 2 -55.59 -39.42 -12.22
CA VAL A 2 -55.34 -37.96 -12.38
C VAL A 2 -55.41 -37.39 -10.93
N PRO A 3 -55.16 -36.11 -10.58
CA PRO A 3 -54.64 -34.96 -11.32
C PRO A 3 -53.46 -34.22 -10.63
N ASN A 4 -52.46 -33.82 -11.42
CA ASN A 4 -51.46 -32.83 -11.04
C ASN A 4 -52.13 -31.43 -11.00
N THR A 5 -52.42 -30.93 -9.81
CA THR A 5 -53.04 -29.62 -9.62
C THR A 5 -52.03 -28.50 -9.90
N LYS A 6 -52.19 -27.84 -11.06
CA LYS A 6 -51.67 -26.50 -11.31
C LYS A 6 -52.15 -25.55 -10.21
N LYS A 7 -51.21 -24.90 -9.51
CA LYS A 7 -51.44 -23.61 -8.84
C LYS A 7 -50.37 -22.61 -9.30
N LYS A 8 -50.85 -21.66 -10.11
CA LYS A 8 -50.53 -20.21 -10.18
C LYS A 8 -49.04 -19.84 -10.02
N ALA A 9 -48.37 -19.37 -11.08
CA ALA A 9 -48.36 -17.97 -11.52
C ALA A 9 -48.03 -17.00 -10.37
N GLY A 10 -46.79 -16.52 -10.34
CA GLY A 10 -46.30 -15.55 -9.37
C GLY A 10 -44.83 -15.25 -9.62
N SER A 11 -44.59 -14.19 -10.37
CA SER A 11 -43.31 -13.55 -10.66
C SER A 11 -42.32 -13.60 -9.48
N GLY A 12 -41.12 -14.05 -9.76
CA GLY A 12 -40.04 -14.11 -8.78
C GLY A 12 -38.81 -14.75 -9.41
N GLN A 13 -38.32 -14.14 -10.49
CA GLN A 13 -36.94 -14.36 -10.91
C GLN A 13 -36.07 -13.86 -9.74
N MET A 14 -35.77 -14.74 -8.79
CA MET A 14 -34.64 -14.54 -7.91
C MET A 14 -33.42 -14.64 -8.81
N ALA A 15 -33.06 -13.51 -9.43
CA ALA A 15 -31.73 -13.30 -9.94
C ALA A 15 -30.80 -13.56 -8.75
N SER A 16 -30.23 -14.75 -8.71
CA SER A 16 -29.09 -15.07 -7.87
C SER A 16 -28.06 -14.00 -8.20
N GLN A 17 -27.94 -13.03 -7.30
CA GLN A 17 -26.87 -12.06 -7.32
C GLN A 17 -25.59 -12.88 -7.22
N GLN A 18 -24.99 -13.17 -8.36
CA GLN A 18 -23.63 -13.64 -8.44
C GLN A 18 -22.83 -12.65 -7.60
N PRO A 19 -22.12 -13.08 -6.54
CA PRO A 19 -21.25 -12.20 -5.80
C PRO A 19 -20.33 -11.57 -6.84
N GLN A 20 -20.49 -10.27 -7.05
CA GLN A 20 -19.62 -9.45 -7.86
C GLN A 20 -18.21 -9.85 -7.45
N ARG A 21 -17.48 -10.56 -8.32
CA ARG A 21 -16.09 -10.97 -8.05
C ARG A 21 -15.40 -9.72 -7.57
N SER A 22 -15.08 -9.68 -6.28
CA SER A 22 -14.27 -8.64 -5.69
C SER A 22 -13.10 -8.46 -6.64
N SER A 23 -12.98 -7.27 -7.22
CA SER A 23 -11.88 -6.91 -8.12
C SER A 23 -10.62 -7.53 -7.54
N ALA A 24 -9.97 -8.43 -8.28
CA ALA A 24 -8.83 -9.18 -7.79
C ALA A 24 -7.71 -8.18 -7.49
N THR A 25 -7.72 -7.61 -6.29
CA THR A 25 -6.69 -6.73 -5.79
C THR A 25 -5.45 -7.58 -5.70
N VAL A 26 -4.53 -7.39 -6.66
CA VAL A 26 -3.22 -8.03 -6.64
C VAL A 26 -2.61 -7.75 -5.27
N PRO A 27 -2.25 -8.78 -4.48
CA PRO A 27 -1.63 -8.59 -3.19
C PRO A 27 -0.42 -7.66 -3.34
N LEU A 28 -0.31 -6.66 -2.48
CA LEU A 28 0.74 -5.63 -2.52
C LEU A 28 2.14 -6.24 -2.71
N HIS A 29 2.42 -7.30 -1.95
CA HIS A 29 3.66 -8.05 -2.04
C HIS A 29 3.96 -8.57 -3.46
N LEU A 30 2.96 -9.13 -4.15
CA LEU A 30 3.12 -9.64 -5.51
C LEU A 30 3.40 -8.52 -6.51
N ARG A 31 2.80 -7.34 -6.30
CA ARG A 31 3.06 -6.16 -7.13
C ARG A 31 4.49 -5.65 -6.96
N VAL A 32 4.97 -5.51 -5.72
CA VAL A 32 6.35 -5.07 -5.43
C VAL A 32 7.35 -6.07 -6.00
N TYR A 33 7.09 -7.37 -5.79
CA TYR A 33 7.91 -8.45 -6.34
C TYR A 33 8.11 -8.31 -7.86
N GLN A 34 7.02 -8.16 -8.61
CA GLN A 34 7.08 -8.02 -10.07
C GLN A 34 7.89 -6.79 -10.51
N LYS A 35 7.74 -5.65 -9.81
CA LYS A 35 8.41 -4.39 -10.16
C LYS A 35 9.92 -4.43 -9.93
N ILE A 36 10.37 -5.06 -8.85
CA ILE A 36 11.81 -5.22 -8.55
C ILE A 36 12.43 -6.28 -9.48
N LEU A 37 11.65 -7.32 -9.82
CA LEU A 37 12.11 -8.39 -10.70
C LEU A 37 12.35 -7.85 -12.12
N ASP A 38 11.35 -7.14 -12.67
CA ASP A 38 11.42 -6.44 -13.95
C ASP A 38 12.63 -5.50 -14.03
N ASP A 39 12.85 -4.72 -12.97
CA ASP A 39 13.99 -3.81 -12.85
C ASP A 39 15.34 -4.54 -12.91
N SER A 40 15.45 -5.66 -12.20
CA SER A 40 16.68 -6.46 -12.15
C SER A 40 17.04 -7.07 -13.52
N TYR A 41 16.06 -7.33 -14.37
CA TYR A 41 16.29 -7.86 -15.72
C TYR A 41 16.53 -6.80 -16.79
N THR A 42 16.05 -5.58 -16.56
CA THR A 42 16.04 -4.52 -17.58
C THR A 42 17.18 -3.53 -17.45
N THR A 43 17.95 -3.56 -16.35
CA THR A 43 19.10 -2.66 -16.14
C THR A 43 20.42 -3.32 -16.58
N PRO A 44 21.00 -2.91 -17.72
CA PRO A 44 22.21 -3.52 -18.27
C PRO A 44 23.51 -3.03 -17.61
N ASN A 45 23.48 -1.96 -16.80
CA ASN A 45 24.67 -1.31 -16.23
C ASN A 45 24.61 -1.25 -14.69
N SER A 46 24.62 -2.41 -14.05
CA SER A 46 24.61 -2.50 -12.60
C SER A 46 26.01 -2.30 -12.01
N MET A 47 26.15 -1.37 -11.07
CA MET A 47 27.36 -1.16 -10.27
C MET A 47 27.66 -2.38 -9.38
N ALA A 48 28.93 -2.54 -8.97
CA ALA A 48 29.35 -3.67 -8.13
C ALA A 48 28.54 -3.82 -6.83
N TRP A 49 28.14 -2.70 -6.20
CA TRP A 49 27.32 -2.73 -4.99
C TRP A 49 25.87 -3.16 -5.27
N GLN A 50 25.33 -2.83 -6.45
CA GLN A 50 24.00 -3.24 -6.89
C GLN A 50 23.96 -4.74 -7.15
N LEU A 51 25.02 -5.30 -7.75
CA LEU A 51 25.19 -6.74 -7.95
C LEU A 51 25.28 -7.51 -6.62
N GLY A 52 25.85 -6.89 -5.59
CA GLY A 52 25.93 -7.46 -4.24
C GLY A 52 24.66 -7.30 -3.40
N THR A 53 23.70 -6.48 -3.84
CA THR A 53 22.45 -6.25 -3.11
C THR A 53 21.42 -7.30 -3.53
N ASN A 54 20.92 -8.07 -2.57
CA ASN A 54 20.00 -9.14 -2.92
C ASN A 54 18.56 -8.64 -3.11
N PHE A 55 17.81 -9.35 -3.95
CA PHE A 55 16.43 -9.02 -4.27
C PHE A 55 15.52 -8.93 -3.03
N THR A 56 15.71 -9.84 -2.07
CA THR A 56 14.90 -9.92 -0.84
C THR A 56 15.09 -8.69 0.05
N GLU A 57 16.31 -8.16 0.14
CA GLU A 57 16.64 -6.93 0.87
C GLU A 57 15.92 -5.72 0.24
N ARG A 58 16.01 -5.58 -1.10
CA ARG A 58 15.33 -4.51 -1.84
C ARG A 58 13.81 -4.56 -1.61
N MET A 59 13.24 -5.76 -1.69
CA MET A 59 11.81 -5.98 -1.44
C MET A 59 11.42 -5.64 -0.01
N GLY A 60 12.21 -6.07 0.99
CA GLY A 60 11.94 -5.78 2.40
C GLY A 60 11.96 -4.29 2.71
N GLN A 61 12.95 -3.55 2.21
CA GLN A 61 13.04 -2.10 2.38
C GLN A 61 11.89 -1.36 1.68
N THR A 62 11.55 -1.78 0.45
CA THR A 62 10.44 -1.20 -0.31
C THR A 62 9.11 -1.41 0.42
N MET A 63 8.86 -2.63 0.92
CA MET A 63 7.65 -2.95 1.68
C MET A 63 7.56 -2.15 2.99
N ASN A 64 8.68 -1.92 3.66
CA ASN A 64 8.72 -1.11 4.88
C ASN A 64 8.38 0.37 4.60
N LEU A 65 8.91 0.93 3.50
CA LEU A 65 8.57 2.26 3.02
C LEU A 65 7.07 2.37 2.70
N ILE A 66 6.54 1.43 1.91
CA ILE A 66 5.12 1.42 1.53
C ILE A 66 4.21 1.32 2.76
N SER A 67 4.56 0.47 3.72
CA SER A 67 3.80 0.33 4.97
C SER A 67 3.77 1.64 5.75
N SER A 68 4.91 2.33 5.84
CA SER A 68 5.01 3.64 6.49
C SER A 68 4.19 4.71 5.79
N MET A 69 4.12 4.70 4.47
CA MET A 69 3.29 5.61 3.68
C MET A 69 1.79 5.33 3.83
N ALA A 70 1.39 4.05 3.75
CA ALA A 70 0.00 3.64 3.90
C ALA A 70 -0.57 4.00 5.28
N MET A 71 0.27 4.04 6.32
CA MET A 71 -0.11 4.47 7.66
C MET A 71 -0.21 6.00 7.82
N GLU A 72 0.60 6.80 7.11
CA GLU A 72 0.53 8.27 7.19
C GLU A 72 -0.67 8.83 6.42
N MET A 73 -0.93 8.28 5.25
CA MET A 73 -1.92 8.79 4.32
C MET A 73 -3.26 8.08 4.55
N HIS A 74 -4.06 8.60 5.47
CA HIS A 74 -5.47 8.23 5.63
C HIS A 74 -6.23 8.47 4.31
N GLY A 75 -6.24 7.47 3.42
CA GLY A 75 -6.96 7.51 2.14
C GLY A 75 -6.14 7.26 0.88
N ILE A 76 -4.81 7.07 0.93
CA ILE A 76 -4.11 6.52 -0.24
C ILE A 76 -4.40 5.03 -0.34
N ASP A 77 -4.91 4.62 -1.51
CA ASP A 77 -5.07 3.22 -1.84
C ASP A 77 -3.71 2.51 -1.78
N HIS A 78 -3.69 1.29 -1.25
CA HIS A 78 -2.45 0.53 -1.07
C HIS A 78 -1.72 0.34 -2.42
N ALA A 79 -2.45 0.38 -3.54
CA ALA A 79 -1.90 0.42 -4.88
C ALA A 79 -1.03 1.65 -5.14
N GLY A 80 -1.50 2.85 -4.80
CA GLY A 80 -0.78 4.11 -5.06
C GLY A 80 0.48 4.22 -4.22
N ALA A 81 0.41 3.80 -2.95
CA ALA A 81 1.60 3.70 -2.10
C ALA A 81 2.63 2.71 -2.68
N ALA A 82 2.17 1.58 -3.25
CA ALA A 82 3.04 0.62 -3.93
C ALA A 82 3.76 1.21 -5.14
N GLU A 83 3.03 1.92 -5.99
CA GLU A 83 3.60 2.51 -7.21
C GLU A 83 4.64 3.57 -6.87
N PHE A 84 4.34 4.44 -5.89
CA PHE A 84 5.30 5.41 -5.41
C PHE A 84 6.53 4.75 -4.79
N GLY A 85 6.32 3.79 -3.87
CA GLY A 85 7.41 3.10 -3.18
C GLY A 85 8.36 2.37 -4.13
N CYS A 86 7.81 1.66 -5.12
CA CYS A 86 8.63 0.98 -6.14
C CYS A 86 9.35 1.96 -7.06
N SER A 87 8.72 3.08 -7.42
CA SER A 87 9.35 4.09 -8.29
C SER A 87 10.49 4.81 -7.57
N PHE A 88 10.29 5.15 -6.30
CA PHE A 88 11.32 5.75 -5.46
C PHE A 88 12.48 4.79 -5.23
N GLU A 89 12.21 3.54 -4.85
CA GLU A 89 13.27 2.54 -4.65
C GLU A 89 14.10 2.37 -5.93
N ARG A 90 13.43 2.21 -7.08
CA ARG A 90 14.10 2.10 -8.37
C ARG A 90 14.99 3.32 -8.63
N GLU A 91 14.46 4.52 -8.45
CA GLU A 91 15.22 5.74 -8.71
C GLU A 91 16.47 5.83 -7.82
N VAL A 92 16.32 5.61 -6.51
CA VAL A 92 17.42 5.68 -5.54
C VAL A 92 18.42 4.55 -5.78
N PHE A 93 17.95 3.36 -6.13
CA PHE A 93 18.81 2.22 -6.44
C PHE A 93 19.76 2.57 -7.60
N HIS A 94 19.26 3.20 -8.67
CA HIS A 94 20.07 3.54 -9.84
C HIS A 94 20.92 4.81 -9.67
N LYS A 95 20.44 5.79 -8.90
CA LYS A 95 21.14 7.08 -8.72
C LYS A 95 22.19 7.03 -7.60
N SER A 96 22.07 6.09 -6.67
CA SER A 96 23.01 6.00 -5.53
C SER A 96 24.39 5.52 -5.97
N PRO A 97 25.47 6.17 -5.53
CA PRO A 97 26.83 5.74 -5.85
C PRO A 97 27.31 4.55 -5.00
N SER A 98 26.66 4.26 -3.87
CA SER A 98 26.98 3.15 -2.98
C SER A 98 25.74 2.60 -2.27
N LYS A 99 25.87 1.38 -1.73
CA LYS A 99 24.81 0.73 -0.94
C LYS A 99 24.43 1.56 0.28
N GLU A 100 25.40 2.16 0.97
CA GLU A 100 25.16 2.99 2.16
C GLU A 100 24.31 4.23 1.83
N VAL A 101 24.57 4.88 0.69
CA VAL A 101 23.77 6.04 0.26
C VAL A 101 22.34 5.60 -0.09
N TYR A 102 22.20 4.45 -0.74
CA TYR A 102 20.89 3.85 -1.03
C TYR A 102 20.11 3.52 0.25
N ASP A 103 20.74 2.80 1.20
CA ASP A 103 20.13 2.42 2.47
C ASP A 103 19.73 3.66 3.28
N GLN A 104 20.60 4.68 3.32
CA GLN A 104 20.34 5.94 4.01
C GLN A 104 19.17 6.70 3.37
N ALA A 105 19.09 6.75 2.04
CA ALA A 105 17.98 7.40 1.34
C ALA A 105 16.64 6.68 1.58
N MET A 106 16.62 5.35 1.55
CA MET A 106 15.43 4.55 1.88
C MET A 106 15.00 4.75 3.34
N ALA A 107 15.96 4.73 4.28
CA ALA A 107 15.70 4.95 5.70
C ALA A 107 15.20 6.37 5.99
N ASN A 108 15.83 7.39 5.39
CA ASN A 108 15.41 8.78 5.52
C ASN A 108 13.98 8.98 5.01
N LYS A 109 13.64 8.44 3.83
CA LYS A 109 12.30 8.54 3.27
C LYS A 109 11.25 7.88 4.18
N THR A 110 11.56 6.70 4.70
CA THR A 110 10.70 5.98 5.64
C THR A 110 10.48 6.80 6.91
N LEU A 111 11.54 7.40 7.46
CA LEU A 111 11.48 8.24 8.65
C LEU A 111 10.69 9.53 8.43
N GLU A 112 10.75 10.14 7.25
CA GLU A 112 9.94 11.31 6.91
C GLU A 112 8.44 11.02 7.05
N PHE A 113 7.96 9.91 6.46
CA PHE A 113 6.56 9.51 6.59
C PHE A 113 6.20 9.13 8.03
N TYR A 114 7.11 8.49 8.76
CA TYR A 114 6.90 8.17 10.17
C TYR A 114 6.76 9.43 11.05
N LYS A 115 7.63 10.42 10.86
CA LYS A 115 7.57 11.70 11.59
C LYS A 115 6.30 12.48 11.25
N LYS A 116 5.98 12.56 9.95
CA LYS A 116 4.78 13.24 9.47
C LYS A 116 3.50 12.62 10.03
N ARG A 117 3.47 11.28 10.18
CA ARG A 117 2.41 10.57 10.92
C ARG A 117 2.32 11.02 12.38
N GLN A 118 3.43 11.06 13.12
CA GLN A 118 3.42 11.48 14.54
C GLN A 118 2.93 12.93 14.71
N GLU A 119 3.32 13.83 13.82
CA GLU A 119 2.85 15.22 13.81
C GLU A 119 1.34 15.30 13.49
N ASN A 120 0.84 14.46 12.59
CA ASN A 120 -0.58 14.42 12.24
C ASN A 120 -1.44 13.81 13.36
N GLU A 121 -0.98 12.72 14.00
CA GLU A 121 -1.62 12.12 15.18
C GLU A 121 -1.68 13.12 16.35
N SER A 122 -0.62 13.89 16.57
CA SER A 122 -0.56 14.93 17.63
C SER A 122 -1.55 16.07 17.38
N LYS A 123 -1.76 16.47 16.11
CA LYS A 123 -2.76 17.48 15.75
C LYS A 123 -4.20 17.02 15.96
N ILE A 124 -4.48 15.74 15.67
CA ILE A 124 -5.83 15.17 15.85
C ILE A 124 -6.17 15.04 17.34
N GLN A 125 -5.21 14.65 18.19
CA GLN A 125 -5.42 14.54 19.64
C GLN A 125 -5.56 15.92 20.33
N GLY A 126 -4.85 16.95 19.82
CA GLY A 126 -4.97 18.32 20.34
C GLY A 126 -6.33 18.97 20.11
N ALA A 127 -7.10 18.53 19.10
CA ALA A 127 -8.44 19.03 18.83
C ALA A 127 -9.55 18.43 19.74
N GLY A 128 -9.22 17.44 20.58
CA GLY A 128 -10.15 16.78 21.51
C GLY A 128 -10.12 17.30 22.96
N GLY A 129 -9.27 18.29 23.27
CA GLY A 129 -9.15 18.87 24.61
C GLY A 129 -10.14 20.01 24.88
N THR A 130 -11.32 19.64 25.38
CA THR A 130 -12.31 20.43 26.16
C THR A 130 -12.11 21.96 26.35
N PRO A 131 -13.12 22.80 26.04
CA PRO A 131 -13.44 23.91 26.92
C PRO A 131 -14.37 23.40 28.02
N SER A 132 -13.80 23.28 29.22
CA SER A 132 -14.51 23.16 30.49
C SER A 132 -15.69 24.14 30.52
N ALA A 133 -16.92 23.61 30.48
CA ALA A 133 -18.13 24.41 30.68
C ALA A 133 -18.14 24.88 32.14
N LYS A 134 -17.65 26.10 32.33
CA LYS A 134 -17.79 26.87 33.57
C LYS A 134 -19.26 27.27 33.65
N SER A 135 -20.10 26.41 34.22
CA SER A 135 -21.46 26.79 34.62
C SER A 135 -21.35 27.72 35.82
N THR A 136 -21.31 29.02 35.54
CA THR A 136 -21.61 30.10 36.47
C THR A 136 -22.79 30.84 35.87
N SER A 137 -24.00 30.55 36.36
CA SER A 137 -24.95 31.52 36.90
C SER A 137 -26.29 30.86 37.17
#